data_AF-A0A0J0V6C3-F1
#
_entry.id   AF-A0A0J0V6C3-F1
#
_cell.length_a   1.000
_cell.length_b   1.000
_cell.length_c   1.000
_cell.angle_alpha   90.00
_cell.angle_beta   90.00
_cell.angle_gamma   90.00
#
_symmetry.space_group_name_H-M   'P 1'
#
loop_
_entity.id
_entity.type
_entity.pdbx_description
1 polymer ?
#
loop_
_entity_poly.entity_id
_entity_poly.type
_entity_poly.pdbx_seq_one_letter_code
_entity_poly.pdbx_strand_id
1 'polypeptide(L)'
;MQLTNTEVGMLLIHMGIMRKEIKKALKRNYSFFEAKRQLACYDSIIDLLGRVVDDTKKLCDIEFSDEQKEMLASFIYSYTTIIKQEAGREKIDASDILQAFEKIAARLEGGRHAYAETI
;
A
#
# COMPACT_ATOMS: atom_id res chain seq x y z
N MET A 1 -13.12 -1.60 -2.00
CA MET A 1 -12.46 -0.30 -2.34
C MET A 1 -12.15 -0.33 -3.81
N GLN A 2 -12.51 0.71 -4.55
CA GLN A 2 -12.28 0.74 -6.00
C GLN A 2 -10.93 1.40 -6.35
N LEU A 3 -10.09 0.63 -7.03
CA LEU A 3 -8.82 1.07 -7.60
C LEU A 3 -8.82 0.91 -9.11
N THR A 4 -8.10 1.77 -9.82
CA THR A 4 -7.85 1.58 -11.26
C THR A 4 -6.73 0.55 -11.48
N ASN A 5 -6.67 -0.08 -12.66
CA ASN A 5 -5.58 -1.00 -12.99
C ASN A 5 -4.20 -0.37 -12.86
N THR A 6 -4.08 0.92 -13.19
CA THR A 6 -2.83 1.67 -13.01
C THR A 6 -2.44 1.78 -11.55
N GLU A 7 -3.39 2.04 -10.65
CA GLU A 7 -3.15 2.12 -9.21
C GLU A 7 -2.79 0.76 -8.61
N VAL A 8 -3.49 -0.30 -9.02
CA VAL A 8 -3.17 -1.67 -8.61
C VAL A 8 -1.78 -2.07 -9.10
N GLY A 9 -1.45 -1.81 -10.37
CA GLY A 9 -0.14 -2.10 -10.95
C GLY A 9 0.98 -1.31 -10.26
N MET A 10 0.75 -0.03 -9.95
CA MET A 10 1.68 0.80 -9.20
C MET A 10 1.94 0.21 -7.80
N LEU A 11 0.88 -0.12 -7.05
CA LEU A 11 1.01 -0.75 -5.74
C LEU A 11 1.76 -2.08 -5.81
N LEU A 12 1.41 -2.95 -6.76
CA LEU A 12 2.04 -4.26 -6.93
C LEU A 12 3.55 -4.14 -7.18
N ILE A 13 3.95 -3.26 -8.10
CA ILE A 13 5.36 -3.04 -8.45
C ILE A 13 6.12 -2.48 -7.25
N HIS A 14 5.63 -1.40 -6.64
CA HIS A 14 6.36 -0.72 -5.57
C HIS A 14 6.40 -1.54 -4.28
N MET A 15 5.31 -2.22 -3.92
CA MET A 15 5.32 -3.13 -2.78
C MET A 15 6.23 -4.34 -3.04
N GLY A 16 6.25 -4.87 -4.26
CA GLY A 16 7.14 -5.95 -4.66
C GLY A 16 8.62 -5.58 -4.52
N ILE A 17 9.00 -4.40 -5.01
CA ILE A 17 10.37 -3.85 -4.89
C ILE A 17 10.77 -3.69 -3.42
N MET A 18 9.89 -3.09 -2.61
CA MET A 18 10.17 -2.76 -1.21
C MET A 18 10.14 -3.97 -0.27
N ARG A 19 9.58 -5.12 -0.70
CA ARG A 19 9.36 -6.30 0.13
C ARG A 19 10.61 -6.74 0.92
N LYS A 20 11.77 -6.75 0.27
CA LYS A 20 13.03 -7.18 0.91
C LYS A 20 13.44 -6.24 2.05
N GLU A 21 13.28 -4.93 1.85
CA GLU A 21 13.62 -3.93 2.85
C GLU A 21 12.58 -3.88 3.97
N ILE A 22 11.29 -4.03 3.66
CA ILE A 22 10.22 -4.20 4.66
C ILE A 22 10.50 -5.42 5.52
N LYS A 23 10.81 -6.58 4.94
CA LYS A 23 11.16 -7.79 5.69
C LYS A 23 12.34 -7.56 6.64
N LYS A 24 13.38 -6.83 6.22
CA LYS A 24 14.52 -6.50 7.08
C LYS A 24 14.11 -5.56 8.21
N ALA A 25 13.32 -4.52 7.91
CA ALA A 25 12.85 -3.57 8.89
C ALA A 25 11.98 -4.25 9.96
N LEU A 26 11.04 -5.10 9.55
CA LEU A 26 10.18 -5.84 10.48
C LEU A 26 10.99 -6.73 11.43
N LYS A 27 11.98 -7.45 10.92
CA LYS A 27 12.87 -8.29 11.75
C LYS A 27 13.72 -7.51 12.75
N ARG A 28 14.01 -6.23 12.50
CA ARG A 28 14.79 -5.37 13.40
C ARG A 28 13.93 -4.74 14.49
N ASN A 29 12.67 -4.43 14.18
CA ASN A 29 11.80 -3.64 15.05
C ASN A 29 10.79 -4.47 15.85
N TYR A 30 10.56 -5.73 15.48
CA TYR A 30 9.55 -6.59 16.10
C TYR A 30 10.14 -7.94 16.54
N SER A 31 9.42 -8.61 17.45
CA SER A 31 9.71 -10.01 17.80
C SER A 31 9.57 -10.92 16.57
N PHE A 32 10.20 -12.09 16.59
CA PHE A 32 10.17 -13.02 15.45
C PHE A 32 8.74 -13.35 14.99
N PHE A 33 7.84 -13.62 15.93
CA PHE A 33 6.45 -13.96 15.62
C PHE A 33 5.68 -12.77 15.04
N GLU A 34 5.86 -11.59 15.64
CA GLU A 34 5.20 -10.37 15.19
C GLU A 34 5.71 -9.94 13.79
N ALA A 35 7.03 -9.98 13.57
CA ALA A 35 7.63 -9.72 12.27
C ALA A 35 7.11 -10.68 11.18
N LYS A 36 6.90 -11.97 11.54
CA LYS A 36 6.33 -12.96 10.63
C LYS A 36 4.87 -12.65 10.31
N ARG A 37 4.06 -12.26 11.31
CA ARG A 37 2.65 -11.87 11.12
C ARG A 37 2.53 -10.65 10.21
N GLN A 38 3.27 -9.59 10.51
CA GLN A 38 3.27 -8.36 9.72
C GLN A 38 3.72 -8.59 8.27
N LEU A 39 4.75 -9.43 8.06
CA LEU A 39 5.18 -9.77 6.71
C LEU A 39 4.14 -10.62 5.97
N ALA A 40 3.43 -11.51 6.66
CA ALA A 40 2.34 -12.28 6.05
C ALA A 40 1.17 -11.38 5.64
N CYS A 41 0.83 -10.36 6.46
CA CYS A 41 -0.16 -9.34 6.09
C CYS A 41 0.30 -8.59 4.83
N TYR A 42 1.55 -8.12 4.80
CA TYR A 42 2.13 -7.45 3.64
C TYR A 42 2.09 -8.31 2.37
N ASP A 43 2.49 -9.58 2.47
CA ASP A 43 2.46 -10.53 1.35
C ASP A 43 1.02 -10.80 0.89
N SER A 44 0.06 -10.89 1.82
CA SER A 44 -1.35 -11.10 1.47
C SER A 44 -1.95 -9.95 0.65
N ILE A 45 -1.48 -8.72 0.86
CA ILE A 45 -1.88 -7.55 0.05
C ILE A 45 -1.36 -7.70 -1.38
N ILE A 46 -0.08 -8.06 -1.55
CA ILE A 46 0.52 -8.28 -2.87
C ILE A 46 -0.22 -9.40 -3.62
N ASP A 47 -0.50 -10.51 -2.94
CA ASP A 47 -1.25 -11.62 -3.52
C ASP A 47 -2.66 -11.21 -3.94
N LEU A 48 -3.35 -10.42 -3.10
CA LEU A 48 -4.69 -9.91 -3.40
C LEU A 48 -4.67 -8.97 -4.61
N LEU A 49 -3.73 -8.00 -4.65
CA LEU A 49 -3.56 -7.10 -5.79
C LEU A 49 -3.26 -7.89 -7.06
N GLY A 50 -2.37 -8.88 -6.99
CA GLY A 50 -1.97 -9.71 -8.14
C GLY A 50 -3.13 -10.47 -8.77
N ARG A 51 -4.07 -10.98 -7.96
CA ARG A 51 -5.26 -11.69 -8.46
C ARG A 51 -6.22 -10.80 -9.24
N VAL A 52 -6.22 -9.50 -8.97
CA VAL A 52 -7.18 -8.55 -9.56
C VAL A 52 -6.60 -7.84 -10.78
N VAL A 53 -5.26 -7.80 -10.95
CA VAL A 53 -4.61 -7.25 -12.15
C VAL A 53 -4.93 -8.07 -13.40
N ASP A 54 -5.17 -9.37 -13.27
CA ASP A 54 -5.54 -10.25 -14.39
C ASP A 54 -6.98 -10.05 -14.87
N ASP A 55 -7.78 -9.26 -14.14
CA ASP A 55 -9.18 -8.99 -14.47
C ASP A 55 -9.26 -7.81 -15.47
N THR A 56 -9.81 -8.02 -16.67
CA THR A 56 -9.89 -7.03 -17.77
C THR A 56 -10.69 -5.76 -17.47
N LYS A 57 -11.16 -5.59 -16.24
CA LYS A 57 -11.97 -4.45 -15.78
C LYS A 57 -11.10 -3.21 -15.64
N LYS A 58 -11.66 -2.02 -15.90
CA LYS A 58 -10.96 -0.74 -15.68
C LYS A 58 -10.85 -0.36 -14.19
N LEU A 59 -11.79 -0.88 -13.39
CA LEU A 59 -11.88 -0.66 -11.95
C LEU A 59 -11.91 -2.02 -11.26
N CYS A 60 -11.05 -2.15 -10.27
CA CYS A 60 -10.84 -3.30 -9.43
C CYS A 60 -11.49 -3.04 -8.08
N ASP A 61 -12.55 -3.77 -7.74
CA ASP A 61 -13.08 -3.72 -6.38
C ASP A 61 -12.31 -4.71 -5.51
N ILE A 62 -11.64 -4.17 -4.50
CA ILE A 62 -10.75 -4.94 -3.63
C ILE A 62 -11.22 -4.76 -2.19
N GLU A 63 -11.56 -5.89 -1.56
CA GLU A 63 -11.91 -5.96 -0.15
C GLU A 63 -10.66 -6.21 0.68
N PHE A 64 -10.17 -5.17 1.33
CA PHE A 64 -9.09 -5.27 2.30
C PHE A 64 -9.66 -5.47 3.71
N SER A 65 -9.05 -6.37 4.49
CA SER A 65 -9.27 -6.41 5.94
C SER A 65 -8.75 -5.13 6.59
N ASP A 66 -9.17 -4.84 7.83
CA ASP A 66 -8.70 -3.64 8.52
C ASP A 66 -7.20 -3.65 8.78
N GLU A 67 -6.63 -4.82 9.10
CA GLU A 67 -5.19 -5.02 9.22
C GLU A 67 -4.46 -4.72 7.89
N GLN A 68 -5.04 -5.15 6.76
CA GLN A 68 -4.48 -4.87 5.44
C GLN A 68 -4.58 -3.39 5.07
N LYS A 69 -5.70 -2.72 5.39
CA LYS A 69 -5.86 -1.27 5.20
C LYS A 69 -4.82 -0.50 6.00
N GLU A 70 -4.59 -0.87 7.25
CA GLU A 70 -3.61 -0.23 8.13
C GLU A 70 -2.17 -0.45 7.64
N MET A 71 -1.83 -1.68 7.24
CA MET A 71 -0.54 -2.00 6.63
C MET A 71 -0.32 -1.21 5.34
N LEU A 72 -1.34 -1.13 4.47
CA LEU A 72 -1.27 -0.42 3.20
C LEU A 72 -1.12 1.09 3.41
N ALA A 73 -1.87 1.68 4.34
CA ALA A 73 -1.75 3.09 4.70
C ALA A 73 -0.35 3.40 5.25
N SER A 74 0.16 2.54 6.14
CA SER A 74 1.51 2.66 6.72
C SER A 74 2.60 2.57 5.64
N PHE A 75 2.44 1.64 4.70
CA PHE A 75 3.32 1.51 3.55
C PHE A 75 3.30 2.77 2.69
N ILE A 76 2.12 3.26 2.29
CA ILE A 76 1.99 4.44 1.42
C ILE A 76 2.60 5.68 2.08
N TYR A 77 2.32 5.91 3.36
CA TYR A 77 2.88 7.05 4.10
C TYR A 77 4.42 7.01 4.18
N SER A 78 4.98 5.85 4.54
CA SER A 78 6.43 5.67 4.59
C SER A 78 7.07 5.79 3.20
N TYR A 79 6.45 5.17 2.20
CA TYR A 79 6.99 5.13 0.84
C TYR A 79 6.95 6.48 0.13
N THR A 80 5.89 7.26 0.29
CA THR A 80 5.82 8.64 -0.24
C THR A 80 6.87 9.54 0.39
N THR A 81 7.19 9.34 1.68
CA THR A 81 8.31 10.03 2.34
C THR A 81 9.65 9.69 1.70
N ILE A 82 9.90 8.40 1.42
CA ILE A 82 11.11 7.93 0.73
C ILE A 82 11.19 8.53 -0.68
N ILE A 83 10.10 8.47 -1.46
CA ILE A 83 10.06 9.05 -2.81
C ILE A 83 10.37 10.56 -2.76
N LYS A 84 9.76 11.32 -1.85
CA LYS A 84 10.01 12.78 -1.71
C LYS A 84 11.49 13.06 -1.42
N GLN A 85 12.13 12.26 -0.56
CA GLN A 85 13.54 12.41 -0.23
C GLN A 85 14.45 12.11 -1.44
N GLU A 86 14.22 10.99 -2.12
CA GLU A 86 15.06 10.57 -3.26
C GLU A 86 14.84 11.48 -4.49
N ALA A 87 13.60 11.86 -4.78
CA ALA A 87 13.28 12.84 -5.82
C ALA A 87 13.97 14.19 -5.58
N GLY A 88 14.02 14.66 -4.33
CA GLY A 88 14.73 15.88 -3.96
C GLY A 88 16.26 15.77 -4.12
N ARG A 89 16.85 14.60 -3.84
CA ARG A 89 18.28 14.33 -4.02
C ARG A 89 18.68 14.29 -5.49
N GLU A 90 17.92 13.55 -6.28
CA GLU A 90 18.19 13.32 -7.71
C GLU A 90 17.62 14.43 -8.61
N LYS A 91 16.88 15.39 -8.04
CA LYS A 91 16.16 16.46 -8.76
C LYS A 91 15.21 15.93 -9.85
N ILE A 92 14.54 14.83 -9.53
CA ILE A 92 13.56 14.17 -10.40
C ILE A 92 12.16 14.67 -10.01
N ASP A 93 11.30 14.92 -10.99
CA ASP A 93 9.88 15.17 -10.74
C ASP A 93 9.17 13.83 -10.46
N ALA A 94 8.61 13.70 -9.25
CA ALA A 94 7.85 12.54 -8.79
C ALA A 94 6.39 12.88 -8.47
N SER A 95 5.91 14.06 -8.90
CA SER A 95 4.58 14.58 -8.55
C SER A 95 3.44 13.63 -8.91
N ASP A 96 3.46 13.03 -10.10
CA ASP A 96 2.42 12.10 -10.56
C ASP A 96 2.28 10.86 -9.66
N ILE A 97 3.41 10.24 -9.31
CA ILE A 97 3.43 9.05 -8.43
C ILE A 97 2.95 9.43 -7.03
N LEU A 98 3.43 10.56 -6.50
CA LEU A 98 3.02 11.05 -5.19
C LEU A 98 1.52 11.35 -5.13
N GLN A 99 0.97 12.01 -6.14
CA GLN A 99 -0.47 12.27 -6.23
C GLN A 99 -1.29 10.98 -6.33
N ALA A 100 -0.81 9.98 -7.08
CA ALA A 100 -1.47 8.68 -7.17
C ALA A 100 -1.54 8.00 -5.80
N PHE A 101 -0.42 7.94 -5.07
CA PHE A 101 -0.37 7.39 -3.72
C PHE A 101 -1.22 8.17 -2.71
N GLU A 102 -1.22 9.50 -2.77
CA GLU A 102 -2.05 10.35 -1.91
C GLU A 102 -3.55 10.11 -2.16
N LYS A 103 -3.97 9.94 -3.43
CA LYS A 103 -5.37 9.57 -3.77
C LYS A 103 -5.77 8.18 -3.26
N ILE A 104 -4.84 7.23 -3.23
CA ILE A 104 -5.09 5.88 -2.68
C ILE A 104 -5.22 5.98 -1.16
N ALA A 105 -4.30 6.70 -0.49
CA ALA A 105 -4.34 6.92 0.95
C ALA A 105 -5.66 7.57 1.40
N ALA A 106 -6.12 8.62 0.71
CA ALA A 106 -7.39 9.28 1.01
C ALA A 106 -8.59 8.32 0.90
N ARG A 107 -8.59 7.38 -0.06
CA ARG A 107 -9.63 6.36 -0.19
C ARG A 107 -9.60 5.32 0.93
N LEU A 108 -8.40 4.99 1.44
CA LEU A 108 -8.25 4.11 2.60
C LEU A 108 -8.78 4.77 3.88
N GLU A 109 -8.60 6.07 4.04
CA GLU A 109 -9.09 6.84 5.19
C GLU A 109 -10.58 7.16 5.10
N GLY A 110 -11.11 7.46 3.92
CA GLY A 110 -12.56 7.69 3.71
C GLY A 110 -13.42 6.48 4.06
N GLY A 111 -12.87 5.27 4.01
CA GLY A 111 -13.54 4.04 4.48
C GLY A 111 -13.60 3.87 6.01
N ARG A 112 -12.83 4.65 6.79
CA ARG A 112 -12.86 4.61 8.26
C ARG A 112 -14.01 5.40 8.88
N HIS A 113 -14.53 6.42 8.18
CA HIS A 113 -15.61 7.26 8.71
C HIS A 113 -17.02 6.73 8.44
N ALA A 114 -17.21 5.83 7.48
CA ALA A 114 -18.55 5.29 7.14
C ALA A 114 -19.14 4.34 8.21
N TYR A 115 -18.33 3.85 9.16
CA TYR A 115 -18.79 2.93 10.22
C TYR A 115 -18.92 3.60 11.60
N ALA A 116 -18.60 4.89 11.73
CA ALA A 116 -18.66 5.60 13.01
C ALA A 116 -20.02 6.28 13.27
N GLU A 117 -20.96 6.27 12.31
CA GLU A 117 -22.26 6.95 12.41
C GLU A 117 -23.46 5.98 12.44
N THR A 118 -23.28 4.77 12.97
CA THR A 118 -24.42 3.89 13.31
C THR A 118 -24.30 3.42 14.75
N ILE A 119 -24.70 4.29 15.68
CA ILE A 119 -25.16 3.92 17.03
C ILE A 119 -26.55 4.52 17.19
#